data_AF-A0A6G3ZX90-F1
#
_entry.id   AF-A0A6G3ZX90-F1
#
_cell.length_a   1.000
_cell.length_b   1.000
_cell.length_c   1.000
_cell.angle_alpha   90.00
_cell.angle_beta   90.00
_cell.angle_gamma   90.00
#
_symmetry.space_group_name_H-M   'P 1'
#
loop_
_entity.id
_entity.type
_entity.pdbx_description
1 polymer ?
#
loop_
_entity_poly.entity_id
_entity_poly.type
_entity_poly.pdbx_seq_one_letter_code
_entity_poly.pdbx_strand_id
1 'polypeptide(L)'
;MTRARRVGQTATVGFQIGVRRTLPVSPEEVWKVLTSPEGRQDWLGNLEDVRFTESHNYETVEGTTGEFRVVKPLHQIRLTWQPKNWPQPSTLQIRLIAIQAGRTTISFHQEKLAGEQQREAMKLRWEIAIANLHDRIKEYDHD
;
A
#
# COMPACT_ATOMS: atom_id res chain seq x y z
N MET A 1 -10.46 -34.19 35.77
CA MET A 1 -10.22 -34.33 34.31
C MET A 1 -9.80 -32.98 33.76
N THR A 2 -8.50 -32.81 33.55
CA THR A 2 -7.86 -31.53 33.23
C THR A 2 -7.95 -31.27 31.73
N ARG A 3 -8.59 -30.17 31.31
CA ARG A 3 -8.61 -29.73 29.89
C ARG A 3 -7.20 -29.31 29.48
N ALA A 4 -6.56 -30.11 28.62
CA ALA A 4 -5.30 -29.75 27.99
C ALA A 4 -5.50 -28.53 27.08
N ARG A 5 -4.88 -27.40 27.42
CA ARG A 5 -4.67 -26.29 26.48
C ARG A 5 -3.78 -26.81 25.35
N ARG A 6 -4.28 -26.78 24.11
CA ARG A 6 -3.44 -26.98 22.93
C ARG A 6 -2.47 -25.80 22.83
N VAL A 7 -1.21 -26.06 23.16
CA VAL A 7 -0.08 -25.20 22.84
C VAL A 7 0.02 -25.12 21.31
N GLY A 8 0.02 -23.91 20.75
CA GLY A 8 0.20 -23.68 19.31
C GLY A 8 -0.91 -22.92 18.57
N GLN A 9 -1.91 -22.37 19.26
CA GLN A 9 -2.94 -21.54 18.63
C GLN A 9 -2.60 -20.05 18.80
N THR A 10 -1.63 -19.55 18.03
CA THR A 10 -1.57 -18.10 17.79
C THR A 10 -2.71 -17.74 16.84
N ALA A 11 -3.48 -16.72 17.18
CA ALA A 11 -4.53 -16.20 16.32
C ALA A 11 -3.94 -15.91 14.93
N THR A 12 -4.40 -16.68 13.94
CA THR A 12 -4.28 -16.47 12.48
C THR A 12 -3.21 -15.46 12.06
N VAL A 13 -2.05 -15.96 11.64
CA VAL A 13 -1.18 -15.27 10.68
C VAL A 13 -2.06 -14.95 9.47
N GLY A 14 -2.63 -13.74 9.42
CA GLY A 14 -3.66 -13.39 8.45
C GLY A 14 -3.18 -13.58 7.00
N PHE A 15 -4.12 -13.50 6.06
CA PHE A 15 -3.82 -13.61 4.63
C PHE A 15 -2.93 -12.44 4.16
N GLN A 16 -2.22 -12.67 3.07
CA GLN A 16 -1.33 -11.69 2.46
C GLN A 16 -1.45 -11.68 0.94
N ILE A 17 -1.08 -10.55 0.33
CA ILE A 17 -0.95 -10.38 -1.11
C ILE A 17 0.36 -9.67 -1.46
N GLY A 18 0.77 -9.81 -2.71
CA GLY A 18 1.83 -9.02 -3.31
C GLY A 18 1.50 -8.77 -4.78
N VAL A 19 1.49 -7.50 -5.19
CA VAL A 19 1.35 -7.09 -6.58
C VAL A 19 2.54 -6.20 -6.94
N ARG A 20 3.18 -6.45 -8.07
CA ARG A 20 4.32 -5.66 -8.52
C ARG A 20 4.31 -5.47 -10.02
N ARG A 21 4.86 -4.35 -10.48
CA ARG A 21 5.09 -4.06 -11.90
C ARG A 21 6.36 -3.26 -12.07
N THR A 22 7.08 -3.52 -13.16
CA THR A 22 8.21 -2.69 -13.58
C THR A 22 7.70 -1.62 -14.54
N LEU A 23 7.94 -0.36 -14.20
CA LEU A 23 7.61 0.81 -15.00
C LEU A 23 8.88 1.33 -15.70
N PRO A 24 8.77 1.84 -16.94
CA PRO A 24 9.92 2.26 -17.73
C PRO A 24 10.43 3.66 -17.35
N VAL A 25 10.40 4.01 -16.06
CA VAL A 25 10.75 5.33 -15.52
C VAL A 25 11.55 5.22 -14.23
N SER A 26 12.20 6.32 -13.85
CA SER A 26 13.07 6.41 -12.67
C SER A 26 12.28 6.31 -11.34
N PRO A 27 12.92 5.93 -10.22
CA PRO A 27 12.26 5.93 -8.91
C PRO A 27 11.74 7.30 -8.50
N GLU A 28 12.41 8.36 -8.94
CA GLU A 28 12.05 9.77 -8.72
C GLU A 28 10.70 10.11 -9.34
N GLU A 29 10.47 9.72 -10.59
CA GLU A 29 9.20 9.94 -11.29
C GLU A 29 8.06 9.13 -10.65
N VAL A 30 8.32 7.86 -10.32
CA VAL A 30 7.33 7.04 -9.63
C VAL A 30 7.00 7.62 -8.25
N TRP A 31 8.01 8.07 -7.50
CA TRP A 31 7.79 8.66 -6.18
C TRP A 31 7.01 9.97 -6.23
N LYS A 32 7.34 10.85 -7.19
CA LYS A 32 6.62 12.10 -7.43
C LYS A 32 5.13 11.84 -7.64
N VAL A 33 4.78 10.90 -8.52
CA VAL A 33 3.37 10.55 -8.77
C VAL A 33 2.76 9.83 -7.57
N LEU A 34 3.43 8.84 -6.98
CA LEU A 34 2.93 8.08 -5.81
C LEU A 34 2.53 8.98 -4.62
N THR A 35 3.25 10.09 -4.44
CA THR A 35 3.05 11.04 -3.33
C THR A 35 2.30 12.31 -3.72
N SER A 36 1.99 12.50 -5.02
CA SER A 36 1.15 13.59 -5.51
C SER A 36 -0.29 13.49 -5.01
N PRO A 37 -1.05 14.60 -4.99
CA PRO A 37 -2.47 14.60 -4.63
C PRO A 37 -3.30 13.60 -5.45
N GLU A 38 -3.05 13.49 -6.75
CA GLU A 38 -3.80 12.63 -7.66
C GLU A 38 -3.38 11.17 -7.52
N GLY A 39 -2.07 10.91 -7.41
CA GLY A 39 -1.58 9.53 -7.26
C GLY A 39 -1.93 8.94 -5.89
N ARG A 40 -1.94 9.73 -4.81
CA ARG A 40 -2.40 9.23 -3.51
C ARG A 40 -3.89 8.91 -3.50
N GLN A 41 -4.73 9.59 -4.29
CA GLN A 41 -6.14 9.22 -4.42
C GLN A 41 -6.30 7.80 -4.99
N ASP A 42 -5.44 7.39 -5.92
CA ASP A 42 -5.54 6.07 -6.56
C ASP A 42 -5.23 4.90 -5.60
N TRP A 43 -4.33 5.10 -4.65
CA TRP A 43 -3.92 4.02 -3.74
C TRP A 43 -4.38 4.23 -2.30
N LEU A 44 -4.25 5.44 -1.75
CA LEU A 44 -4.57 5.79 -0.36
C LEU A 44 -6.05 6.16 -0.17
N GLY A 45 -6.63 6.89 -1.11
CA GLY A 45 -7.99 7.44 -1.02
C GLY A 45 -7.99 8.96 -0.89
N ASN A 46 -9.18 9.55 -0.78
CA ASN A 46 -9.35 11.00 -0.76
C ASN A 46 -8.99 11.58 0.61
N LEU A 47 -8.12 12.59 0.63
CA LEU A 47 -7.60 13.26 1.81
C LEU A 47 -7.36 14.72 1.46
N GLU A 48 -7.66 15.66 2.35
CA GLU A 48 -7.35 17.09 2.11
C GLU A 48 -5.84 17.34 2.24
N ASP A 49 -5.25 16.98 3.38
CA ASP A 49 -3.80 17.05 3.63
C ASP A 49 -3.27 15.68 4.06
N VAL A 50 -2.02 15.37 3.71
CA VAL A 50 -1.30 14.20 4.23
C VAL A 50 0.18 14.50 4.32
N ARG A 51 0.78 14.12 5.44
CA ARG A 51 2.23 14.19 5.61
C ARG A 51 2.81 12.79 5.58
N PHE A 52 3.67 12.54 4.59
CA PHE A 52 4.48 11.33 4.54
C PHE A 52 5.65 11.43 5.52
N THR A 53 5.32 11.33 6.81
CA THR A 53 6.29 11.32 7.91
C THR A 53 5.96 10.16 8.85
N GLU A 54 6.99 9.55 9.46
CA GLU A 54 6.78 8.49 10.43
C GLU A 54 5.91 8.95 11.62
N SER A 55 5.11 8.03 12.15
CA SER A 55 4.15 8.24 13.23
C SER A 55 3.00 9.21 12.94
N HIS A 56 2.80 9.60 11.68
CA HIS A 56 1.66 10.42 11.29
C HIS A 56 0.42 9.56 11.01
N ASN A 57 -0.70 9.89 11.64
CA ASN A 57 -1.99 9.25 11.40
C ASN A 57 -2.70 9.88 10.19
N TYR A 58 -3.54 9.12 9.52
CA TYR A 58 -4.39 9.60 8.42
C TYR A 58 -5.80 9.02 8.53
N GLU A 59 -6.77 9.76 7.99
CA GLU A 59 -8.14 9.31 7.80
C GLU A 59 -8.69 9.87 6.49
N THR A 60 -9.01 8.98 5.56
CA THR A 60 -9.56 9.33 4.24
C THR A 60 -11.05 9.68 4.34
N VAL A 61 -11.59 10.39 3.34
CA VAL A 61 -13.03 10.68 3.21
C VAL A 61 -13.87 9.39 3.16
N GLU A 62 -13.32 8.32 2.58
CA GLU A 62 -13.95 6.99 2.55
C GLU A 62 -13.97 6.29 3.93
N GLY A 63 -13.29 6.86 4.93
CA GLY A 63 -13.18 6.32 6.28
C GLY A 63 -12.11 5.24 6.46
N THR A 64 -11.18 5.12 5.51
CA THR A 64 -9.95 4.33 5.73
C THR A 64 -9.02 5.12 6.64
N THR A 65 -8.59 4.50 7.74
CA THR A 65 -7.65 5.08 8.71
C THR A 65 -6.36 4.30 8.77
N GLY A 66 -5.32 4.93 9.31
CA GLY A 66 -4.05 4.28 9.57
C GLY A 66 -2.96 5.23 10.05
N GLU A 67 -1.74 4.70 10.12
CA GLU A 67 -0.54 5.42 10.57
C GLU A 67 0.63 5.07 9.65
N PHE A 68 1.36 6.07 9.19
CA PHE A 68 2.64 5.89 8.51
C PHE A 68 3.69 5.41 9.51
N ARG A 69 4.20 4.20 9.32
CA ARG A 69 5.20 3.56 10.20
C ARG A 69 6.62 3.69 9.67
N VAL A 70 6.79 3.74 8.35
CA VAL A 70 8.08 3.95 7.69
C VAL A 70 7.83 4.83 6.47
N VAL A 71 8.62 5.89 6.34
CA VAL A 71 8.67 6.67 5.10
C VAL A 71 10.12 6.90 4.73
N LYS A 72 10.57 6.20 3.69
CA LYS A 72 11.90 6.36 3.09
C LYS A 72 11.70 6.84 1.65
N PRO A 73 11.93 8.13 1.38
CA PRO A 73 11.81 8.69 0.03
C PRO A 73 12.50 7.83 -1.02
N LEU A 74 11.88 7.70 -2.19
CA LEU A 74 12.35 6.89 -3.33
C LEU A 74 12.48 5.38 -3.08
N HIS A 75 12.14 4.88 -1.90
CA HIS A 75 12.38 3.49 -1.51
C HIS A 75 11.16 2.78 -0.97
N GLN A 76 10.50 3.36 0.04
CA GLN A 76 9.53 2.61 0.82
C GLN A 76 8.53 3.52 1.55
N ILE A 77 7.27 3.08 1.54
CA ILE A 77 6.24 3.53 2.48
C ILE A 77 5.70 2.28 3.17
N ARG A 78 5.61 2.30 4.51
CA ARG A 78 4.90 1.28 5.29
C ARG A 78 3.90 1.97 6.19
N LEU A 79 2.68 1.47 6.24
CA LEU A 79 1.60 2.02 7.03
C LEU A 79 0.68 0.92 7.56
N THR A 80 -0.05 1.22 8.63
CA THR A 80 -1.26 0.47 8.93
C THR A 80 -2.38 0.92 7.99
N TRP A 81 -3.27 0.01 7.63
CA TRP A 81 -4.36 0.25 6.70
C TRP A 81 -5.65 -0.40 7.20
N GLN A 82 -6.65 0.40 7.54
CA GLN A 82 -7.92 -0.06 8.09
C GLN A 82 -9.10 0.65 7.40
N PRO A 83 -9.74 0.01 6.40
CA PRO A 83 -11.01 0.46 5.88
C PRO A 83 -12.07 0.52 6.98
N LYS A 84 -13.04 1.44 6.84
CA LYS A 84 -14.10 1.73 7.83
C LYS A 84 -14.81 0.48 8.37
N ASN A 85 -15.03 -0.53 7.54
CA ASN A 85 -15.75 -1.76 7.88
C ASN A 85 -14.85 -2.92 8.32
N TRP A 86 -13.54 -2.69 8.52
CA TRP A 86 -12.63 -3.74 8.95
C TRP A 86 -12.45 -3.72 10.48
N PRO A 87 -12.52 -4.88 11.16
CA PRO A 87 -12.43 -4.95 12.61
C PRO A 87 -11.01 -4.75 13.15
N GLN A 88 -9.99 -4.91 12.30
CA GLN A 88 -8.58 -4.81 12.65
C GLN A 88 -7.79 -4.20 11.48
N PRO A 89 -6.69 -3.47 11.75
CA PRO A 89 -5.83 -2.94 10.72
C PRO A 89 -4.99 -4.04 10.06
N SER A 90 -4.76 -3.87 8.77
CA SER A 90 -3.72 -4.57 8.01
C SER A 90 -2.41 -3.79 7.99
N THR A 91 -1.31 -4.43 7.58
CA THR A 91 -0.06 -3.70 7.26
C THR A 91 0.05 -3.59 5.74
N LEU A 92 0.16 -2.37 5.21
CA LEU A 92 0.48 -2.12 3.80
C LEU A 92 1.93 -1.65 3.67
N GLN A 93 2.65 -2.20 2.70
CA GLN A 93 4.01 -1.81 2.36
C GLN A 93 4.13 -1.60 0.85
N ILE A 94 4.53 -0.39 0.48
CA ILE A 94 4.83 0.01 -0.89
C ILE A 94 6.35 0.14 -1.01
N ARG A 95 6.95 -0.48 -2.03
CA ARG A 95 8.39 -0.38 -2.30
C ARG A 95 8.65 0.04 -3.74
N LEU A 96 9.68 0.87 -3.90
CA LEU A 96 10.30 1.19 -5.18
C LEU A 96 11.67 0.51 -5.22
N ILE A 97 11.91 -0.25 -6.28
CA ILE A 97 13.16 -0.97 -6.51
C ILE A 97 13.70 -0.48 -7.84
N ALA A 98 14.72 0.38 -7.77
CA ALA A 98 15.45 0.81 -8.94
C ALA A 98 16.06 -0.41 -9.64
N ILE A 99 15.91 -0.48 -10.95
CA ILE A 99 16.58 -1.47 -11.77
C ILE A 99 17.47 -0.77 -12.80
N GLN A 100 18.43 -1.50 -13.36
CA GLN A 100 19.32 -0.97 -14.37
C GLN A 100 18.52 -0.47 -15.60
N ALA A 101 19.06 0.57 -16.24
CA ALA A 101 18.47 1.32 -17.37
C ALA A 101 17.32 2.28 -17.02
N GLY A 102 17.33 2.91 -15.84
CA GLY A 102 16.39 4.00 -15.52
C GLY A 102 14.93 3.55 -15.37
N ARG A 103 14.71 2.28 -15.01
CA ARG A 103 13.38 1.70 -14.81
C ARG A 103 13.18 1.38 -13.33
N THR A 104 11.94 1.20 -12.90
CA THR A 104 11.62 1.00 -11.49
C THR A 104 10.55 -0.06 -11.31
N THR A 105 10.78 -1.00 -10.39
CA THR A 105 9.71 -1.90 -9.94
C THR A 105 8.98 -1.28 -8.76
N ILE A 106 7.69 -1.00 -8.91
CA ILE A 106 6.78 -0.66 -7.82
C ILE A 106 6.11 -1.94 -7.32
N SER A 107 6.04 -2.10 -6.00
CA SER A 107 5.48 -3.28 -5.34
C SER A 107 4.59 -2.88 -4.18
N PHE A 108 3.35 -3.37 -4.20
CA PHE A 108 2.41 -3.33 -3.08
C PHE A 108 2.39 -4.70 -2.41
N HIS A 109 2.63 -4.74 -1.10
CA HIS A 109 2.53 -5.94 -0.28
C HIS A 109 1.66 -5.64 0.94
N GLN A 110 0.68 -6.49 1.21
CA GLN A 110 -0.24 -6.30 2.31
C GLN A 110 -0.43 -7.61 3.07
N GLU A 111 -0.39 -7.54 4.39
CA GLU A 111 -0.51 -8.67 5.31
C GLU A 111 -1.58 -8.39 6.39
N LYS A 112 -1.91 -9.42 7.18
CA LYS A 112 -2.94 -9.39 8.23
C LYS A 112 -4.36 -9.17 7.68
N LEU A 113 -4.62 -9.69 6.49
CA LEU A 113 -5.97 -9.74 5.92
C LEU A 113 -6.77 -10.87 6.62
N ALA A 114 -8.05 -10.64 6.88
CA ALA A 114 -8.87 -11.56 7.67
C ALA A 114 -9.27 -12.85 6.91
N GLY A 115 -9.25 -12.82 5.58
CA GLY A 115 -9.73 -13.93 4.76
C GLY A 115 -9.49 -13.75 3.27
N GLU A 116 -9.81 -14.79 2.50
CA GLU A 116 -9.63 -14.85 1.05
C GLU A 116 -10.38 -13.72 0.30
N GLN A 117 -11.57 -13.35 0.77
CA GLN A 117 -12.33 -12.25 0.16
C GLN A 117 -11.59 -10.91 0.25
N GLN A 118 -11.01 -10.58 1.41
CA GLN A 118 -10.19 -9.37 1.56
C GLN A 118 -8.91 -9.48 0.72
N ARG A 119 -8.31 -10.69 0.66
CA ARG A 119 -7.13 -10.98 -0.17
C ARG A 119 -7.37 -10.64 -1.64
N GLU A 120 -8.40 -11.19 -2.25
CA GLU A 120 -8.71 -10.96 -3.67
C GLU A 120 -9.15 -9.51 -3.93
N ALA A 121 -9.96 -8.92 -3.05
CA ALA A 121 -10.35 -7.51 -3.18
C ALA A 121 -9.13 -6.57 -3.16
N MET A 122 -8.17 -6.81 -2.26
CA MET A 122 -6.96 -6.00 -2.18
C MET A 122 -6.00 -6.26 -3.33
N LYS A 123 -5.88 -7.50 -3.81
CA LYS A 123 -5.11 -7.81 -5.03
C LYS A 123 -5.60 -6.95 -6.20
N LEU A 124 -6.91 -6.97 -6.49
CA LEU A 124 -7.49 -6.18 -7.57
C LEU A 124 -7.26 -4.67 -7.36
N ARG A 125 -7.48 -4.18 -6.12
CA ARG A 125 -7.23 -2.77 -5.78
C ARG A 125 -5.80 -2.35 -6.12
N TRP A 126 -4.80 -3.15 -5.77
CA TRP A 126 -3.40 -2.78 -6.00
C TRP A 126 -2.96 -2.95 -7.46
N GLU A 127 -3.54 -3.90 -8.19
CA GLU A 127 -3.37 -3.99 -9.64
C GLU A 127 -3.89 -2.72 -10.33
N ILE A 128 -5.08 -2.24 -9.95
CA ILE A 128 -5.66 -0.98 -10.45
C ILE A 128 -4.82 0.22 -10.04
N ALA A 129 -4.40 0.31 -8.77
CA ALA A 129 -3.58 1.43 -8.29
C ALA A 129 -2.27 1.56 -9.07
N ILE A 130 -1.57 0.45 -9.32
CA ILE A 130 -0.35 0.45 -10.14
C ILE A 130 -0.65 0.88 -11.59
N ALA A 131 -1.78 0.45 -12.16
CA ALA A 131 -2.18 0.85 -13.51
C ALA A 131 -2.42 2.37 -13.59
N ASN A 132 -3.22 2.93 -12.67
CA ASN A 132 -3.50 4.36 -12.63
C ASN A 132 -2.22 5.19 -12.43
N LEU A 133 -1.35 4.78 -11.49
CA LEU A 133 -0.07 5.45 -11.27
C LEU A 133 0.80 5.45 -12.53
N HIS A 134 0.82 4.34 -13.28
CA HIS A 134 1.56 4.26 -14.54
C HIS A 134 0.98 5.17 -15.62
N ASP A 135 -0.34 5.26 -15.73
CA ASP A 135 -0.96 6.12 -16.75
C ASP A 135 -0.76 7.61 -16.42
N ARG A 136 -0.83 8.00 -15.14
CA ARG A 136 -0.47 9.37 -14.71
C ARG A 136 0.97 9.73 -15.04
N ILE A 137 1.91 8.80 -14.84
CA ILE A 137 3.32 9.04 -15.20
C ILE A 137 3.46 9.39 -16.68
N LYS A 138 2.72 8.70 -17.57
CA LYS A 138 2.76 9.00 -19.01
C LYS A 138 2.18 10.37 -19.34
N GLU A 139 1.12 10.78 -18.64
CA GLU A 139 0.50 12.11 -18.82
C GLU A 139 1.50 13.24 -18.48
N TYR A 140 2.31 13.08 -17.43
CA TYR A 140 3.33 14.07 -17.05
C TYR A 140 4.52 14.17 -18.01
N ASP A 141 4.78 13.14 -18.82
CA ASP A 141 5.92 13.10 -19.76
C ASP A 141 5.60 13.80 -21.10
N HIS A 142 4.34 14.24 -21.29
CA HIS A 142 3.84 14.89 -22.50
C HIS A 142 3.56 16.40 -22.34
N ASP A 143 3.84 16.98 -21.16
CA ASP A 143 3.79 18.43 -20.88
C ASP A 143 5.20 19.05 -20.93
#